data_AF-A0A1Q5R9L2-F1
#
_entry.id   AF-A0A1Q5R9L2-F1
#
_cell.length_a   1.000
_cell.length_b   1.000
_cell.length_c   1.000
_cell.angle_alpha   90.00
_cell.angle_beta   90.00
_cell.angle_gamma   90.00
#
_symmetry.space_group_name_H-M   'P 1'
#
loop_
_entity.id
_entity.type
_entity.pdbx_description
1 polymer ?
#
loop_
_entity_poly.entity_id
_entity_poly.type
_entity_poly.pdbx_seq_one_letter_code
_entity_poly.pdbx_strand_id
1 'polypeptide(L)'
;MIKQVLSACLFVIVSSVASEARPYRVLQAPECNVTMPCDFSYSQTRRERASRQSLQAYRSTQLTVTDAGSAATTVTISDGRVVGGRPDGCPSSFCGCGAALRVFGHHVPELNLAANWLRFPRTAPAPGMVAARRGHVFVLEQHLGGDMWMAYDANSGGHATRMHARSLRGYTVVNPRGSMT
;
A
#
# COMPACT_ATOMS: atom_id res chain seq x y z
N MET A 1 3.32 25.05 44.78
CA MET A 1 2.83 24.96 43.38
C MET A 1 2.29 23.56 43.06
N ILE A 2 1.36 23.03 43.88
CA ILE A 2 0.82 21.65 43.75
C ILE A 2 -0.67 21.67 43.34
N LYS A 3 -1.33 22.84 43.34
CA LYS A 3 -2.77 22.97 43.08
C LYS A 3 -3.15 23.03 41.59
N GLN A 4 -2.21 23.29 40.68
CA GLN A 4 -2.54 23.46 39.24
C GLN A 4 -2.49 22.15 38.42
N VAL A 5 -1.86 21.09 38.93
CA VAL A 5 -1.72 19.81 38.20
C VAL A 5 -3.00 18.97 38.28
N LEU A 6 -3.79 19.10 39.36
CA LEU A 6 -5.05 18.36 39.54
C LEU A 6 -6.18 18.85 38.63
N SER A 7 -6.10 20.08 38.11
CA SER A 7 -7.16 20.65 37.28
C SER A 7 -7.16 20.12 35.85
N ALA A 8 -6.04 19.61 35.33
CA ALA A 8 -5.97 19.13 33.94
C ALA A 8 -6.45 17.67 33.79
N CYS A 9 -6.38 16.86 34.86
CA CYS A 9 -6.85 15.46 34.83
C CYS A 9 -8.38 15.32 34.98
N LEU A 10 -9.06 16.34 35.52
CA LEU A 10 -10.50 16.30 35.77
C LEU A 10 -11.34 16.70 34.54
N PHE A 11 -10.75 17.38 33.56
CA PHE A 11 -11.43 17.77 32.32
C PHE A 11 -11.48 16.67 31.25
N VAL A 12 -10.71 15.58 31.40
CA VAL A 12 -10.67 14.48 30.41
C VAL A 12 -11.77 13.43 30.65
N ILE A 13 -12.49 13.48 31.79
CA ILE A 13 -13.43 12.42 32.20
C ILE A 13 -14.90 12.73 31.80
N VAL A 14 -15.24 13.94 31.31
CA VAL A 14 -16.65 14.35 31.12
C VAL A 14 -17.13 14.38 29.66
N SER A 15 -16.32 14.00 28.67
CA SER A 15 -16.73 13.98 27.26
C SER A 15 -16.96 12.58 26.68
N SER A 16 -17.24 11.57 27.52
CA SER A 16 -17.77 10.28 27.07
C SER A 16 -19.28 10.38 26.82
N VAL A 17 -19.66 11.09 25.76
CA VAL A 17 -21.02 10.98 25.20
C VAL A 17 -21.16 9.59 24.59
N ALA A 18 -22.04 8.79 25.19
CA ALA A 18 -22.50 7.52 24.66
C ALA A 18 -23.17 7.76 23.30
N SER A 19 -22.66 7.16 22.24
CA SER A 19 -23.40 7.04 20.99
C SER A 19 -24.55 6.06 21.21
N GLU A 20 -25.76 6.58 21.43
CA GLU A 20 -27.00 5.82 21.25
C GLU A 20 -27.10 5.40 19.78
N ALA A 21 -26.91 4.11 19.52
CA ALA A 21 -27.30 3.52 18.25
C ALA A 21 -28.84 3.46 18.20
N ARG A 22 -29.45 4.16 17.23
CA ARG A 22 -30.89 4.12 16.99
C ARG A 22 -31.37 2.67 16.75
N PRO A 23 -32.54 2.27 17.27
CA PRO A 23 -33.15 1.01 16.90
C PRO A 23 -33.59 1.09 15.42
N TYR A 24 -33.03 0.22 14.60
CA TYR A 24 -33.41 0.10 13.20
C TYR A 24 -34.79 -0.57 13.13
N ARG A 25 -35.84 0.19 12.81
CA ARG A 25 -37.11 -0.38 12.34
C ARG A 25 -36.84 -1.02 10.98
N VAL A 26 -37.08 -2.33 10.88
CA VAL A 26 -37.11 -3.06 9.61
C VAL A 26 -38.34 -2.58 8.84
N LEU A 27 -38.15 -1.69 7.87
CA LEU A 27 -39.08 -1.55 6.76
C LEU A 27 -38.50 -2.31 5.58
N GLN A 28 -39.10 -3.47 5.33
CA GLN A 28 -38.74 -4.38 4.26
C GLN A 28 -39.14 -3.75 2.91
N ALA A 29 -38.14 -3.35 2.11
CA ALA A 29 -38.36 -2.96 0.73
C ALA A 29 -38.60 -4.24 -0.12
N PRO A 30 -39.63 -4.31 -0.98
CA PRO A 30 -40.11 -5.57 -1.54
C PRO A 30 -39.30 -6.12 -2.73
N GLU A 31 -38.03 -5.74 -2.91
CA GLU A 31 -37.22 -6.14 -4.09
C GLU A 31 -35.74 -6.43 -3.70
N CYS A 32 -35.49 -7.10 -2.58
CA CYS A 32 -34.14 -7.57 -2.22
C CYS A 32 -34.18 -9.04 -1.82
N ASN A 33 -33.86 -9.93 -2.76
CA ASN A 33 -33.75 -11.37 -2.55
C ASN A 33 -32.38 -11.76 -1.96
N VAL A 34 -31.98 -11.13 -0.86
CA VAL A 34 -30.77 -11.49 -0.11
C VAL A 34 -31.16 -11.93 1.29
N THR A 35 -31.45 -13.23 1.43
CA THR A 35 -31.53 -13.88 2.73
C THR A 35 -30.10 -14.10 3.23
N MET A 36 -29.62 -13.24 4.12
CA MET A 36 -28.37 -13.50 4.85
C MET A 36 -28.66 -14.51 5.97
N PRO A 37 -28.04 -15.70 6.01
CA PRO A 37 -28.20 -16.58 7.16
C PRO A 37 -27.45 -15.96 8.35
N CYS A 38 -28.20 -15.59 9.38
CA CYS A 38 -27.64 -15.34 10.71
C CYS A 38 -27.41 -16.69 11.38
N ASP A 39 -26.16 -17.14 11.47
CA ASP A 39 -25.79 -18.23 12.37
C ASP A 39 -24.78 -17.72 13.40
N PHE A 40 -25.31 -17.25 14.53
CA PHE A 40 -24.57 -16.99 15.75
C PHE A 40 -24.63 -18.23 16.62
N SER A 41 -23.66 -19.14 16.50
CA SER A 41 -23.41 -20.16 17.53
C SER A 41 -22.01 -19.95 18.13
N TYR A 42 -21.99 -19.30 19.29
CA TYR A 42 -20.85 -19.29 20.20
C TYR A 42 -20.74 -20.66 20.87
N SER A 43 -19.64 -21.37 20.62
CA SER A 43 -19.05 -22.26 21.62
C SER A 43 -17.53 -22.23 21.45
N GLN A 44 -16.85 -21.54 22.37
CA GLN A 44 -15.40 -21.66 22.51
C GLN A 44 -15.04 -23.10 22.89
N THR A 45 -14.21 -23.76 22.09
CA THR A 45 -13.24 -24.72 22.63
C THR A 45 -11.95 -24.75 21.80
N ARG A 46 -10.85 -24.51 22.52
CA ARG A 46 -9.54 -25.14 22.38
C ARG A 46 -8.64 -24.73 21.21
N ARG A 47 -7.48 -24.18 21.59
CA ARG A 47 -6.24 -24.02 20.80
C ARG A 47 -6.01 -25.20 19.86
N GLU A 48 -5.89 -24.91 18.58
CA GLU A 48 -5.02 -25.63 17.66
C GLU A 48 -4.49 -24.69 16.58
N ARG A 49 -3.18 -24.82 16.32
CA ARG A 49 -2.43 -24.08 15.30
C ARG A 49 -2.98 -24.44 13.92
N ALA A 50 -3.87 -23.61 13.38
CA ALA A 50 -4.33 -23.73 12.00
C ALA A 50 -3.48 -22.86 11.06
N SER A 51 -3.12 -23.48 9.94
CA SER A 51 -2.18 -23.06 8.90
C SER A 51 -2.35 -21.63 8.39
N ARG A 52 -1.22 -20.91 8.23
CA ARG A 52 -1.09 -19.58 7.58
C ARG A 52 -1.55 -19.54 6.11
N GLN A 53 -1.99 -20.66 5.54
CA GLN A 53 -2.37 -20.76 4.13
C GLN A 53 -3.78 -20.20 3.82
N SER A 54 -4.71 -20.15 4.78
CA SER A 54 -6.10 -19.74 4.48
C SER A 54 -6.31 -18.22 4.38
N LEU A 55 -5.41 -17.40 4.93
CA LEU A 55 -5.51 -15.94 4.87
C LEU A 55 -5.07 -15.34 3.53
N GLN A 56 -4.41 -16.11 2.66
CA GLN A 56 -4.02 -15.64 1.32
C GLN A 56 -5.19 -15.69 0.32
N ALA A 57 -6.20 -16.53 0.55
CA ALA A 57 -7.32 -16.71 -0.37
C ALA A 57 -8.41 -15.61 -0.28
N TYR A 58 -8.40 -14.76 0.76
CA TYR A 58 -9.47 -13.79 1.00
C TYR A 58 -9.15 -12.35 0.53
N ARG A 59 -7.94 -12.07 0.05
CA ARG A 59 -7.49 -10.68 -0.25
C ARG A 59 -7.39 -10.34 -1.73
N SER A 60 -8.02 -11.13 -2.59
CA SER A 60 -8.28 -10.76 -3.99
C SER A 60 -9.53 -9.88 -4.08
N THR A 61 -9.44 -8.62 -3.64
CA THR A 61 -10.49 -7.64 -3.93
C THR A 61 -10.33 -7.21 -5.39
N GLN A 62 -11.04 -7.91 -6.27
CA GLN A 62 -11.20 -7.58 -7.67
C GLN A 62 -11.95 -6.24 -7.76
N LEU A 63 -11.25 -5.16 -8.13
CA LEU A 63 -11.90 -3.90 -8.47
C LEU A 63 -12.47 -4.04 -9.89
N THR A 64 -13.75 -4.37 -9.99
CA THR A 64 -14.51 -4.32 -11.24
C THR A 64 -14.88 -2.86 -11.55
N VAL A 65 -14.19 -2.24 -12.50
CA VAL A 65 -14.67 -1.03 -13.17
C VAL A 65 -15.53 -1.49 -14.34
N THR A 66 -16.84 -1.37 -14.21
CA THR A 66 -17.76 -1.57 -15.34
C THR A 66 -17.77 -0.30 -16.18
N ASP A 67 -16.99 -0.29 -17.26
CA ASP A 67 -17.24 0.60 -18.39
C ASP A 67 -17.84 -0.23 -19.53
N ALA A 68 -18.96 0.24 -20.05
CA ALA A 68 -19.78 -0.48 -21.01
C ALA A 68 -19.13 -0.42 -22.40
N GLY A 69 -18.55 -1.52 -22.85
CA GLY A 69 -18.25 -1.75 -24.26
C GLY A 69 -16.77 -1.66 -24.65
N SER A 70 -15.95 -2.57 -24.13
CA SER A 70 -14.76 -3.10 -24.84
C SER A 70 -14.32 -4.37 -24.11
N ALA A 71 -13.95 -5.41 -24.86
CA ALA A 71 -13.58 -6.72 -24.34
C ALA A 71 -12.63 -6.61 -23.13
N ALA A 72 -13.11 -7.04 -21.96
CA ALA A 72 -12.35 -6.99 -20.72
C ALA A 72 -11.21 -8.02 -20.79
N THR A 73 -10.04 -7.59 -21.23
CA THR A 73 -8.80 -8.32 -21.00
C THR A 73 -8.57 -8.31 -19.48
N THR A 74 -8.94 -9.40 -18.82
CA THR A 74 -8.56 -9.66 -17.42
C THR A 74 -7.05 -9.82 -17.38
N VAL A 75 -6.32 -8.72 -17.18
CA VAL A 75 -4.90 -8.77 -16.86
C VAL A 75 -4.82 -9.29 -15.43
N THR A 76 -4.58 -10.59 -15.29
CA THR A 76 -4.20 -11.19 -14.02
C THR A 76 -2.87 -10.57 -13.62
N ILE A 77 -2.93 -9.51 -12.81
CA ILE A 77 -1.74 -8.93 -12.19
C ILE A 77 -1.29 -9.95 -11.15
N SER A 78 -0.38 -10.84 -11.56
CA SER A 78 0.23 -11.83 -10.67
C SER A 78 0.76 -11.16 -9.42
N ASP A 79 0.53 -11.81 -8.27
CA ASP A 79 1.16 -11.44 -7.02
C ASP A 79 2.66 -11.23 -7.25
N GLY A 80 3.12 -10.01 -7.00
CA GLY A 80 4.47 -9.57 -7.33
C GLY A 80 5.56 -10.58 -6.99
N ARG A 81 6.43 -10.89 -7.96
CA ARG A 81 7.58 -11.78 -7.78
C ARG A 81 8.60 -11.15 -6.84
N VAL A 82 8.97 -11.85 -5.77
CA VAL A 82 10.12 -11.46 -4.95
C VAL A 82 11.40 -11.75 -5.73
N VAL A 83 12.25 -10.74 -5.89
CA VAL A 83 13.53 -10.84 -6.62
C VAL A 83 14.75 -10.68 -5.71
N GLY A 84 14.54 -10.33 -4.44
CA GLY A 84 15.63 -10.25 -3.48
C GLY A 84 15.20 -9.66 -2.13
N GLY A 85 16.17 -9.50 -1.24
CA GLY A 85 16.01 -8.84 0.05
C GLY A 85 16.70 -7.47 0.10
N ARG A 86 17.07 -7.04 1.30
CA ARG A 86 17.91 -5.87 1.53
C ARG A 86 19.32 -6.14 0.99
N PRO A 87 19.84 -5.31 0.06
CA PRO A 87 21.23 -5.43 -0.38
C PRO A 87 22.21 -5.07 0.74
N ASP A 88 23.42 -5.63 0.67
CA ASP A 88 24.49 -5.28 1.59
C ASP A 88 24.84 -3.78 1.48
N GLY A 89 25.20 -3.16 2.61
CA GLY A 89 25.46 -1.72 2.68
C GLY A 89 24.22 -0.82 2.64
N CYS A 90 23.02 -1.34 2.33
CA CYS A 90 21.79 -0.54 2.37
C CYS A 90 21.19 -0.44 3.79
N PRO A 91 20.52 0.68 4.14
CA PRO A 91 19.81 0.84 5.41
C PRO A 91 18.61 -0.11 5.53
N SER A 92 18.00 -0.23 6.71
CA SER A 92 16.79 -1.07 6.90
C SER A 92 15.60 -0.62 6.05
N SER A 93 15.46 0.70 5.82
CA SER A 93 14.53 1.28 4.85
C SER A 93 15.23 1.47 3.50
N PHE A 94 15.36 0.40 2.72
CA PHE A 94 16.23 0.36 1.54
C PHE A 94 15.53 0.66 0.20
N CYS A 95 14.37 1.30 0.17
CA CYS A 95 13.69 1.61 -1.10
C CYS A 95 14.56 2.52 -2.00
N GLY A 96 15.13 3.58 -1.43
CA GLY A 96 16.06 4.47 -2.14
C GLY A 96 17.36 3.80 -2.53
N CYS A 97 18.00 3.09 -1.60
CA CYS A 97 19.26 2.39 -1.87
C CYS A 97 19.12 1.34 -2.98
N GLY A 98 18.05 0.54 -2.94
CA GLY A 98 17.77 -0.47 -3.96
C GLY A 98 17.45 0.15 -5.33
N ALA A 99 16.71 1.27 -5.36
CA ALA A 99 16.49 2.01 -6.60
C ALA A 99 17.78 2.58 -7.18
N ALA A 100 18.69 3.11 -6.33
CA ALA A 100 19.99 3.61 -6.76
C ALA A 100 20.85 2.51 -7.38
N LEU A 101 20.92 1.34 -6.72
CA LEU A 101 21.61 0.17 -7.28
C LEU A 101 21.01 -0.27 -8.62
N ARG A 102 19.68 -0.27 -8.74
CA ARG A 102 19.00 -0.68 -9.98
C ARG A 102 19.24 0.27 -11.15
N VAL A 103 19.33 1.58 -10.89
CA VAL A 103 19.46 2.63 -11.92
C VAL A 103 20.92 2.96 -12.24
N PHE A 104 21.76 3.10 -11.21
CA PHE A 104 23.14 3.57 -11.33
C PHE A 104 24.18 2.46 -11.17
N GLY A 105 23.78 1.26 -10.71
CA GLY A 105 24.69 0.14 -10.49
C GLY A 105 25.57 0.26 -9.24
N HIS A 106 25.41 1.30 -8.42
CA HIS A 106 26.19 1.53 -7.21
C HIS A 106 25.38 2.28 -6.13
N HIS A 107 25.91 2.32 -4.92
CA HIS A 107 25.29 3.03 -3.80
C HIS A 107 25.44 4.55 -3.96
N VAL A 108 24.34 5.26 -3.78
CA VAL A 108 24.31 6.73 -3.72
C VAL A 108 23.66 7.11 -2.39
N PRO A 109 24.44 7.32 -1.30
CA PRO A 109 23.91 7.52 0.05
C PRO A 109 22.89 8.66 0.15
N GLU A 110 23.08 9.73 -0.62
CA GLU A 110 22.18 10.89 -0.70
C GLU A 110 20.79 10.49 -1.21
N LEU A 111 20.66 9.39 -1.95
CA LEU A 111 19.41 8.88 -2.49
C LEU A 111 18.80 7.76 -1.64
N ASN A 112 19.38 7.42 -0.49
CA ASN A 112 18.75 6.48 0.43
C ASN A 112 17.40 6.99 0.93
N LEU A 113 17.28 8.31 1.15
CA LEU A 113 16.03 8.95 1.52
C LEU A 113 15.16 9.17 0.27
N ALA A 114 13.99 8.55 0.22
CA ALA A 114 13.06 8.64 -0.91
C ALA A 114 12.69 10.09 -1.29
N ALA A 115 12.66 11.02 -0.33
CA ALA A 115 12.36 12.43 -0.60
C ALA A 115 13.42 13.10 -1.50
N ASN A 116 14.68 12.68 -1.43
CA ASN A 116 15.77 13.29 -2.21
C ASN A 116 15.66 12.96 -3.70
N TRP A 117 14.97 11.88 -4.07
CA TRP A 117 14.67 11.58 -5.48
C TRP A 117 13.79 12.63 -6.15
N LEU A 118 12.98 13.38 -5.37
CA LEU A 118 12.14 14.44 -5.92
C LEU A 118 12.92 15.68 -6.40
N ARG A 119 14.25 15.70 -6.18
CA ARG A 119 15.18 16.73 -6.69
C ARG A 119 15.52 16.53 -8.16
N PHE A 120 15.34 15.32 -8.69
CA PHE A 120 15.50 15.05 -10.11
C PHE A 120 14.40 15.73 -10.92
N PRO A 121 14.66 16.08 -12.19
CA PRO A 121 13.68 16.73 -13.04
C PRO A 121 12.50 15.80 -13.27
N ARG A 122 11.29 16.35 -13.17
CA ARG A 122 10.05 15.64 -13.47
C ARG A 122 10.01 15.27 -14.95
N THR A 123 9.44 14.11 -15.26
CA THR A 123 9.37 13.58 -16.62
C THR A 123 8.12 12.73 -16.81
N ALA A 124 7.80 12.41 -18.08
CA ALA A 124 6.78 11.44 -18.41
C ALA A 124 7.19 10.01 -17.97
N PRO A 125 6.24 9.14 -17.58
CA PRO A 125 6.51 7.73 -17.28
C PRO A 125 7.17 7.00 -18.47
N ALA A 126 8.33 6.40 -18.23
CA ALA A 126 9.07 5.61 -19.19
C ALA A 126 9.92 4.54 -18.48
N PRO A 127 10.32 3.45 -19.15
CA PRO A 127 11.26 2.48 -18.59
C PRO A 127 12.55 3.14 -18.10
N GLY A 128 13.00 2.76 -16.91
CA GLY A 128 14.17 3.32 -16.24
C GLY A 128 13.96 4.67 -15.55
N MET A 129 12.75 5.25 -15.63
CA MET A 129 12.37 6.38 -14.80
C MET A 129 12.00 5.91 -13.40
N VAL A 130 11.94 6.86 -12.47
CA VAL A 130 11.70 6.56 -11.06
C VAL A 130 10.42 7.24 -10.59
N ALA A 131 9.53 6.47 -9.96
CA ALA A 131 8.36 6.99 -9.29
C ALA A 131 8.69 7.22 -7.82
N ALA A 132 8.71 8.48 -7.42
CA ALA A 132 9.10 8.90 -6.07
C ALA A 132 7.99 9.67 -5.36
N ARG A 133 7.93 9.50 -4.05
CA ARG A 133 7.18 10.36 -3.13
C ARG A 133 7.92 10.41 -1.80
N ARG A 134 7.46 11.27 -0.89
CA ARG A 134 7.98 11.24 0.49
C ARG A 134 7.73 9.84 1.10
N GLY A 135 8.81 9.16 1.46
CA GLY A 135 8.79 7.86 2.13
C GLY A 135 8.85 6.62 1.24
N HIS A 136 8.66 6.71 -0.08
CA HIS A 136 8.78 5.53 -0.96
C HIS A 136 9.22 5.88 -2.37
N VAL A 137 9.99 4.98 -2.98
CA VAL A 137 10.51 5.13 -4.33
C VAL A 137 10.67 3.76 -5.00
N PHE A 138 10.36 3.67 -6.29
CA PHE A 138 10.54 2.47 -7.10
C PHE A 138 10.89 2.81 -8.55
N VAL A 139 11.51 1.87 -9.26
CA VAL A 139 11.94 2.04 -10.66
C VAL A 139 10.88 1.46 -11.60
N LEU A 140 10.59 2.18 -12.67
CA LEU A 140 9.65 1.76 -13.71
C LEU A 140 10.34 0.83 -14.71
N GLU A 141 9.79 -0.35 -14.92
CA GLU A 141 10.40 -1.38 -15.79
C GLU A 141 9.60 -1.54 -17.08
N GLN A 142 8.28 -1.70 -16.98
CA GLN A 142 7.41 -1.90 -18.14
C GLN A 142 6.04 -1.27 -17.91
N HIS A 143 5.48 -0.61 -18.92
CA HIS A 143 4.12 -0.09 -18.86
C HIS A 143 3.11 -1.24 -19.00
N LEU A 144 2.10 -1.27 -18.12
CA LEU A 144 1.04 -2.29 -18.13
C LEU A 144 -0.31 -1.74 -18.59
N GLY A 145 -0.42 -0.42 -18.78
CA GLY A 145 -1.66 0.27 -19.17
C GLY A 145 -2.11 1.30 -18.13
N GLY A 146 -2.66 2.43 -18.58
CA GLY A 146 -3.08 3.53 -17.72
C GLY A 146 -1.95 3.98 -16.76
N ASP A 147 -2.28 4.11 -15.48
CA ASP A 147 -1.33 4.44 -14.41
C ASP A 147 -0.55 3.24 -13.86
N MET A 148 -0.71 2.04 -14.44
CA MET A 148 -0.10 0.81 -13.91
C MET A 148 1.21 0.49 -14.62
N TRP A 149 2.25 0.23 -13.82
CA TRP A 149 3.59 -0.11 -14.29
C TRP A 149 4.13 -1.32 -13.55
N MET A 150 4.79 -2.22 -14.27
CA MET A 150 5.69 -3.18 -13.66
C MET A 150 6.84 -2.39 -13.03
N ALA A 151 7.00 -2.54 -11.73
CA ALA A 151 7.94 -1.79 -10.93
C ALA A 151 8.95 -2.72 -10.26
N TYR A 152 10.22 -2.33 -10.31
CA TYR A 152 11.23 -2.80 -9.38
C TYR A 152 11.09 -2.01 -8.08
N ASP A 153 10.54 -2.67 -7.07
CA ASP A 153 10.12 -2.06 -5.81
C ASP A 153 10.92 -2.65 -4.63
N ALA A 154 12.01 -1.97 -4.27
CA ALA A 154 12.86 -2.33 -3.15
C ALA A 154 12.22 -1.93 -1.81
N ASN A 155 12.41 -2.77 -0.79
CA ASN A 155 11.79 -2.59 0.54
C ASN A 155 10.27 -2.44 0.48
N SER A 156 9.64 -3.24 -0.37
CA SER A 156 8.19 -3.38 -0.47
C SER A 156 7.69 -4.37 0.59
N GLY A 157 6.44 -4.84 0.46
CA GLY A 157 5.78 -5.70 1.46
C GLY A 157 6.67 -6.86 1.95
N GLY A 158 6.85 -6.93 3.27
CA GLY A 158 7.70 -7.94 3.92
C GLY A 158 9.20 -7.62 3.93
N HIS A 159 9.60 -6.36 3.75
CA HIS A 159 11.01 -5.95 3.65
C HIS A 159 11.76 -6.68 2.52
N ALA A 160 11.07 -6.86 1.40
CA ALA A 160 11.58 -7.57 0.23
C ALA A 160 11.64 -6.65 -1.00
N THR A 161 12.51 -6.99 -1.93
CA THR A 161 12.53 -6.40 -3.27
C THR A 161 11.63 -7.21 -4.17
N ARG A 162 10.65 -6.55 -4.82
CA ARG A 162 9.65 -7.21 -5.67
C ARG A 162 9.59 -6.59 -7.06
N MET A 163 9.29 -7.42 -8.05
CA MET A 163 8.86 -7.03 -9.38
C MET A 163 7.35 -7.20 -9.46
N HIS A 164 6.60 -6.10 -9.48
CA HIS A 164 5.14 -6.17 -9.41
C HIS A 164 4.46 -4.93 -10.00
N ALA A 165 3.18 -5.06 -10.33
CA ALA A 165 2.43 -3.92 -10.82
C ALA A 165 2.19 -2.88 -9.73
N ARG A 166 2.48 -1.63 -10.03
CA ARG A 166 2.28 -0.48 -9.16
C ARG A 166 1.54 0.62 -9.90
N SER A 167 0.59 1.22 -9.21
CA SER A 167 -0.02 2.47 -9.66
C SER A 167 0.94 3.64 -9.42
N LEU A 168 1.02 4.54 -10.40
CA LEU A 168 1.72 5.81 -10.28
C LEU A 168 0.94 6.86 -9.47
N ARG A 169 -0.30 6.59 -9.07
CA ARG A 169 -1.12 7.55 -8.30
C ARG A 169 -0.43 7.95 -7.01
N GLY A 170 -0.27 9.26 -6.82
CA GLY A 170 0.41 9.85 -5.66
C GLY A 170 1.94 9.77 -5.72
N TYR A 171 2.52 9.41 -6.88
CA TYR A 171 3.94 9.48 -7.14
C TYR A 171 4.26 10.57 -8.17
N THR A 172 5.42 11.19 -8.01
CA THR A 172 6.03 12.04 -9.04
C THR A 172 7.02 11.18 -9.81
N VAL A 173 6.90 11.15 -11.14
CA VAL A 173 7.90 10.51 -11.99
C VAL A 173 9.04 11.47 -12.28
N VAL A 174 10.26 11.01 -12.03
CA VAL A 174 11.50 11.78 -12.20
C VAL A 174 12.49 11.06 -13.11
N ASN A 175 13.32 11.84 -13.79
CA ASN A 175 14.43 11.33 -14.61
C ASN A 175 15.71 11.25 -13.76
N PRO A 176 16.14 10.06 -13.32
CA PRO A 176 17.31 9.90 -12.47
C PRO A 176 18.64 10.16 -13.19
N ARG A 177 18.63 10.31 -14.52
CA ARG A 177 19.81 10.68 -15.33
C ARG A 177 19.86 12.18 -15.64
N GLY A 178 18.87 12.95 -15.21
CA GLY A 178 18.89 14.41 -15.30
C GLY A 178 19.69 15.04 -14.16
N SER A 179 20.07 16.31 -14.32
CA SER A 179 20.72 17.07 -13.24
C SER A 179 19.74 17.27 -12.08
N MET A 180 20.16 16.93 -10.86
CA MET A 180 19.40 17.26 -9.66
C MET A 180 19.34 18.79 -9.46
N THR A 181 18.19 19.27 -8.98
CA THR A 181 17.99 20.66 -8.53
C THR A 181 18.00 20.77 -7.00
#